data_AF-A0A951VNB2-F1
#
_entry.id   AF-A0A951VNB2-F1
#
_cell.length_a   1.000
_cell.length_b   1.000
_cell.length_c   1.000
_cell.angle_alpha   90.00
_cell.angle_beta   90.00
_cell.angle_gamma   90.00
#
_symmetry.space_group_name_H-M   'P 1'
#
loop_
_entity.id
_entity.type
_entity.pdbx_description
1 polymer ?
#
loop_
_entity_poly.entity_id
_entity_poly.type
_entity_poly.pdbx_seq_one_letter_code
_entity_poly.pdbx_strand_id
1 'polypeptide(L)'
;MRKSFTILFLVLLVSIVSGLQWLISSDAKSERERRNQVDTRVDNNGYYRRLAAKGYYTLNPNITPEPAIYTGSKIRAFSVITDDSPDIPVTNQNSTQSENSVFVNPLDPTNV
;
A
#
# COMPACT_ATOMS: atom_id res chain seq x y z
N MET A 1 12.31 -46.59 49.90
CA MET A 1 11.06 -45.90 49.49
C MET A 1 10.18 -46.88 48.72
N ARG A 2 8.85 -46.86 48.95
CA ARG A 2 7.92 -47.76 48.25
C ARG A 2 7.90 -47.40 46.76
N LYS A 3 7.99 -48.39 45.85
CA LYS A 3 8.07 -48.18 44.40
C LYS A 3 6.93 -47.30 43.84
N SER A 4 5.75 -47.38 44.46
CA SER A 4 4.60 -46.55 44.15
C SER A 4 4.84 -45.06 44.44
N PHE A 5 5.55 -44.73 45.52
CA PHE A 5 5.87 -43.36 45.88
C PHE A 5 6.85 -42.73 44.88
N THR A 6 7.86 -43.48 44.44
CA THR A 6 8.80 -43.01 43.41
C THR A 6 8.13 -42.80 42.06
N ILE A 7 7.20 -43.67 41.66
CA ILE A 7 6.44 -43.50 40.41
C ILE A 7 5.53 -42.25 40.49
N LEU A 8 4.81 -42.09 41.60
CA LEU A 8 3.89 -40.97 41.78
C LEU A 8 4.63 -39.62 41.80
N PHE A 9 5.80 -39.59 42.44
CA PHE A 9 6.67 -38.42 42.46
C PHE A 9 7.19 -38.07 41.05
N LEU A 10 7.57 -39.07 40.26
CA LEU A 10 8.10 -38.86 38.90
C LEU A 10 7.01 -38.35 37.94
N VAL A 11 5.79 -38.88 38.05
CA VAL A 11 4.62 -38.39 37.29
C VAL A 11 4.30 -36.95 37.65
N LEU A 12 4.32 -36.59 38.95
CA LEU A 12 4.10 -35.22 39.41
C LEU A 12 5.17 -34.26 38.87
N LEU A 13 6.43 -34.71 38.81
CA LEU A 13 7.54 -33.89 38.33
C LEU A 13 7.42 -33.62 36.83
N VAL A 14 7.05 -34.63 36.05
CA VAL A 14 6.82 -34.50 34.60
C VAL A 14 5.62 -33.58 34.29
N SER A 15 4.53 -33.68 35.05
CA SER A 15 3.36 -32.81 34.85
C SER A 15 3.64 -31.35 35.22
N ILE A 16 4.43 -31.10 36.27
CA ILE A 16 4.88 -29.74 36.64
C ILE A 16 5.77 -29.15 35.54
N VAL A 17 6.76 -29.88 35.04
CA VAL A 17 7.65 -29.40 33.98
C VAL A 17 6.88 -29.11 32.69
N SER A 18 5.94 -29.99 32.32
CA SER A 18 5.11 -29.79 31.13
C SER A 18 4.18 -28.57 31.26
N GLY A 19 3.58 -28.37 32.44
CA GLY A 19 2.73 -27.21 32.71
C GLY A 19 3.49 -25.89 32.74
N LEU A 20 4.72 -25.89 33.29
CA LEU A 20 5.61 -24.73 33.25
C LEU A 20 6.04 -24.39 31.82
N GLN A 21 6.33 -25.41 31.00
CA GLN A 21 6.72 -25.19 29.61
C GLN A 21 5.58 -24.60 28.76
N TRP A 22 4.33 -25.01 29.02
CA TRP A 22 3.16 -24.42 28.37
C TRP A 22 2.88 -22.97 28.83
N LEU A 23 3.13 -22.67 30.12
CA LEU A 23 2.97 -21.31 30.66
C LEU A 23 4.06 -20.35 30.14
N ILE A 24 5.27 -20.86 29.93
CA ILE A 24 6.43 -20.08 29.48
C ILE A 24 6.50 -20.02 27.94
N SER A 25 5.86 -20.95 27.22
CA SER A 25 5.75 -20.87 25.76
C SER A 25 4.87 -19.69 25.39
N SER A 26 5.51 -18.54 25.22
CA SER A 26 4.87 -17.38 24.64
C SER A 26 4.64 -17.69 23.17
N ASP A 27 3.38 -17.64 22.74
CA ASP A 27 2.99 -17.51 21.32
C ASP A 27 3.37 -16.10 20.78
N ALA A 28 4.42 -15.52 21.37
CA ALA A 28 4.93 -14.21 21.05
C ALA A 28 5.67 -14.34 19.74
N LYS A 29 4.96 -13.97 18.68
CA LYS A 29 5.50 -13.77 17.34
C LYS A 29 6.85 -13.05 17.44
N SER A 30 7.82 -13.55 16.69
CA SER A 30 9.15 -12.96 16.59
C SER A 30 9.06 -11.48 16.24
N GLU A 31 10.09 -10.70 16.58
CA GLU A 31 10.12 -9.27 16.27
C GLU A 31 9.91 -9.01 14.76
N ARG A 32 10.41 -9.92 13.91
CA ARG A 32 10.22 -9.91 12.46
C ARG A 32 8.75 -10.13 12.07
N GLU A 33 8.09 -11.14 12.64
CA GLU A 33 6.67 -11.40 12.39
C GLU A 33 5.78 -10.27 12.91
N ARG A 34 6.17 -9.62 14.01
CA ARG A 34 5.47 -8.46 14.56
C ARG A 34 5.62 -7.23 13.65
N ARG A 35 6.81 -6.98 13.10
CA ARG A 35 7.03 -5.91 12.11
C ARG A 35 6.27 -6.15 10.80
N ASN A 36 6.22 -7.40 10.35
CA ASN A 36 5.51 -7.77 9.11
C ASN A 36 3.96 -7.70 9.22
N GLN A 37 3.41 -7.51 10.42
CA GLN A 37 1.96 -7.31 10.61
C GLN A 37 1.52 -5.86 10.44
N VAL A 38 2.45 -4.90 10.51
CA VAL A 38 2.15 -3.48 10.35
C VAL A 38 2.43 -3.11 8.90
N ASP A 39 1.38 -2.83 8.12
CA ASP A 39 1.57 -2.19 6.83
C ASP A 39 1.96 -0.73 7.07
N THR A 40 3.22 -0.39 6.79
CA THR A 40 3.76 0.96 6.95
C THR A 40 3.46 1.85 5.75
N ARG A 41 2.81 1.32 4.70
CA ARG A 41 2.45 2.10 3.51
C ARG A 41 1.33 3.07 3.83
N VAL A 42 1.46 4.29 3.32
CA VAL A 42 0.43 5.32 3.42
C VAL A 42 -0.41 5.31 2.14
N ASP A 43 -1.58 4.69 2.20
CA ASP A 43 -2.56 4.72 1.10
C ASP A 43 -3.53 5.89 1.25
N ASN A 44 -3.11 7.05 0.75
CA ASN A 44 -3.89 8.28 0.82
C ASN A 44 -5.21 8.16 0.02
N ASN A 45 -5.16 7.56 -1.17
CA ASN A 45 -6.34 7.40 -2.01
C ASN A 45 -7.35 6.43 -1.40
N GLY A 46 -6.90 5.29 -0.87
CA GLY A 46 -7.78 4.35 -0.17
C GLY A 46 -8.37 4.94 1.10
N TYR A 47 -7.64 5.80 1.82
CA TYR A 47 -8.18 6.53 2.97
C TYR A 47 -9.40 7.38 2.57
N TYR A 48 -9.26 8.25 1.56
CA TYR A 48 -10.37 9.08 1.09
C TYR A 48 -11.50 8.26 0.47
N ARG A 49 -11.19 7.16 -0.23
CA ARG A 49 -12.22 6.22 -0.72
C ARG A 49 -13.04 5.60 0.42
N ARG A 50 -12.39 5.19 1.53
CA ARG A 50 -13.08 4.64 2.71
C ARG A 50 -13.94 5.69 3.42
N LEU A 51 -13.47 6.94 3.51
CA LEU A 51 -14.27 8.03 4.05
C LEU A 51 -15.48 8.36 3.17
N ALA A 52 -15.29 8.38 1.86
CA ALA A 52 -16.38 8.60 0.92
C ALA A 52 -17.44 7.50 1.00
N ALA A 53 -17.02 6.23 1.13
CA ALA A 53 -17.95 5.11 1.34
C ALA A 53 -18.78 5.24 2.64
N LYS A 54 -18.27 5.96 3.63
CA LYS A 54 -18.98 6.26 4.89
C LYS A 54 -19.78 7.58 4.84
N GLY A 55 -19.77 8.31 3.71
CA GLY A 55 -20.46 9.58 3.54
C GLY A 55 -19.75 10.80 4.14
N TYR A 56 -18.50 10.66 4.59
CA TYR A 56 -17.73 11.76 5.16
C TYR A 56 -16.98 12.61 4.11
N TYR A 57 -16.91 12.14 2.87
CA TYR A 57 -16.17 12.82 1.79
C TYR A 57 -16.85 12.59 0.44
N THR A 58 -16.68 13.53 -0.48
CA THR A 58 -17.21 13.43 -1.86
C THR A 58 -16.07 13.11 -2.82
N LEU A 59 -16.19 12.04 -3.59
CA LEU A 59 -15.20 11.70 -4.62
C LEU A 59 -15.23 12.74 -5.75
N ASN A 60 -14.08 12.91 -6.41
CA ASN A 60 -14.01 13.75 -7.59
C ASN A 60 -15.01 13.22 -8.64
N PRO A 61 -15.88 14.07 -9.23
CA PRO A 61 -16.80 13.63 -10.26
C PRO A 61 -16.06 13.02 -11.46
N ASN A 62 -16.67 12.01 -12.06
CA ASN A 62 -16.20 11.49 -13.34
C ASN A 62 -16.59 12.50 -14.44
N ILE A 63 -15.64 13.35 -14.83
CA ILE A 63 -15.80 14.29 -15.93
C ILE A 63 -15.09 13.75 -17.17
N THR A 64 -15.82 13.66 -18.28
CA THR A 64 -15.19 13.39 -19.57
C THR A 64 -14.55 14.69 -20.04
N PRO A 65 -13.23 14.74 -20.31
CA PRO A 65 -12.62 15.92 -20.87
C PRO A 65 -13.22 16.24 -22.24
N GLU A 66 -13.28 17.52 -22.59
CA GLU A 66 -13.70 17.92 -23.93
C GLU A 66 -12.75 17.35 -24.99
N PRO A 67 -13.25 17.01 -26.20
CA PRO A 67 -12.41 16.57 -27.29
C PRO A 67 -11.29 17.58 -27.56
N ALA A 68 -10.10 17.08 -27.86
CA ALA A 68 -8.98 17.95 -28.20
C ALA A 68 -9.31 18.82 -29.42
N ILE A 69 -8.99 20.10 -29.31
CA ILE A 69 -9.08 21.06 -30.40
C ILE A 69 -7.73 21.03 -31.14
N TYR A 70 -7.75 21.15 -32.46
CA TYR A 70 -6.53 21.17 -33.28
C TYR A 70 -6.45 22.52 -34.00
N THR A 71 -5.67 23.46 -33.46
CA THR A 71 -5.49 24.82 -33.99
C THR A 71 -4.06 25.05 -34.50
N GLY A 72 -3.58 24.18 -35.38
CA GLY A 72 -2.31 24.37 -36.08
C GLY A 72 -2.43 25.32 -37.28
N SER A 73 -1.64 26.39 -37.33
CA SER A 73 -1.40 27.13 -38.58
C SER A 73 -0.36 26.38 -39.41
N LYS A 74 -0.79 25.79 -40.53
CA LYS A 74 0.09 24.94 -41.36
C LYS A 74 0.93 25.79 -42.31
N ILE A 75 2.25 25.64 -42.24
CA ILE A 75 3.12 26.00 -43.36
C ILE A 75 2.99 24.89 -44.41
N ARG A 76 2.39 25.20 -45.57
CA ARG A 76 2.30 24.26 -46.69
C ARG A 76 3.48 24.48 -47.65
N ALA A 77 4.48 23.62 -47.58
CA ALA A 77 5.61 23.58 -48.52
C ALA A 77 5.96 22.13 -48.86
N PHE A 78 6.44 21.88 -50.09
CA PHE A 78 6.78 20.53 -50.58
C PHE A 78 7.80 19.79 -49.70
N SER A 79 8.65 20.53 -48.98
CA SER A 79 9.72 20.00 -48.14
C SER A 79 9.32 19.78 -46.67
N VAL A 80 8.06 19.99 -46.29
CA VAL A 80 7.62 19.93 -44.89
C VAL A 80 6.57 18.83 -44.69
N ILE A 81 6.90 17.87 -43.82
CA ILE A 81 5.94 16.89 -43.29
C ILE A 81 5.28 17.53 -42.07
N THR A 82 3.99 17.85 -42.14
CA THR A 82 3.22 18.36 -41.01
C THR A 82 2.49 17.22 -40.33
N ASP A 83 2.75 17.01 -39.05
CA ASP A 83 1.95 16.15 -38.17
C ASP A 83 1.14 17.06 -37.22
N ASP A 84 -0.15 16.81 -37.10
CA ASP A 84 -1.04 17.60 -36.25
C ASP A 84 -1.08 16.94 -34.86
N SER A 85 -0.47 17.58 -33.86
CA SER A 85 -0.70 17.21 -32.47
C SER A 85 -2.00 17.84 -31.98
N PRO A 86 -2.84 17.13 -31.20
CA PRO A 86 -3.96 17.76 -30.49
C PRO A 86 -3.46 18.89 -29.61
N ASP A 87 -4.13 20.04 -29.60
CA ASP A 87 -3.88 21.02 -28.56
C ASP A 87 -4.30 20.42 -27.22
N ILE A 88 -3.46 20.62 -26.20
CA ILE A 88 -3.78 20.21 -24.84
C ILE A 88 -5.08 20.90 -24.45
N PRO A 89 -6.11 20.18 -23.96
CA PRO A 89 -7.36 20.79 -23.55
C PRO A 89 -7.08 21.82 -22.44
N VAL A 90 -7.16 23.09 -22.80
CA VAL A 90 -7.13 24.22 -21.87
C VAL A 90 -8.50 24.29 -21.21
N THR A 91 -8.63 23.63 -20.08
CA THR A 91 -9.84 23.70 -19.26
C THR A 91 -9.83 24.98 -18.41
N ASN A 92 -11.00 25.62 -18.30
CA ASN A 92 -11.22 26.73 -17.35
C ASN A 92 -11.44 26.23 -15.90
N GLN A 93 -11.53 24.90 -15.72
CA GLN A 93 -11.57 24.30 -14.39
C GLN A 93 -10.13 24.11 -13.90
N ASN A 94 -9.90 24.31 -12.61
CA ASN A 94 -8.57 24.18 -12.01
C ASN A 94 -8.04 22.76 -12.25
N SER A 95 -7.18 22.61 -13.25
CA SER A 95 -6.53 21.34 -13.58
C SER A 95 -5.50 21.09 -12.49
N THR A 96 -5.90 20.37 -11.44
CA THR A 96 -4.94 19.76 -10.54
C THR A 96 -4.28 18.63 -11.31
N GLN A 97 -3.31 18.99 -12.15
CA GLN A 97 -2.22 18.10 -12.53
C GLN A 97 -1.71 17.51 -11.22
N SER A 98 -2.11 16.27 -10.94
CA SER A 98 -1.52 15.49 -9.86
C SER A 98 -0.12 15.18 -10.34
N GLU A 99 0.83 16.07 -10.06
CA GLU A 99 2.23 15.73 -10.06
C GLU A 99 2.41 14.64 -9.00
N ASN A 100 2.20 13.38 -9.40
CA ASN A 100 2.58 12.23 -8.61
C ASN A 100 4.11 12.25 -8.55
N SER A 101 4.66 12.96 -7.58
CA SER A 101 6.08 12.92 -7.26
C SER A 101 6.39 11.50 -6.78
N VAL A 102 7.02 10.71 -7.63
CA VAL A 102 7.59 9.42 -7.23
C VAL A 102 8.88 9.76 -6.49
N PHE A 103 8.84 9.71 -5.17
CA PHE A 103 10.04 9.83 -4.35
C PHE A 103 10.83 8.52 -4.47
N VAL A 104 11.81 8.49 -5.37
CA VAL A 104 12.74 7.36 -5.52
C VAL A 104 13.73 7.43 -4.36
N ASN A 105 13.75 6.40 -3.51
CA ASN A 105 14.73 6.30 -2.42
C ASN A 105 16.12 5.98 -3.01
N PRO A 106 17.12 6.87 -2.95
CA PRO A 106 18.44 6.63 -3.56
C PRO A 106 19.25 5.51 -2.88
N LEU A 107 18.78 5.00 -1.74
CA LEU A 107 19.42 3.91 -0.99
C LEU A 107 18.79 2.53 -1.26
N ASP A 108 17.73 2.44 -2.07
CA ASP A 108 17.11 1.15 -2.41
C ASP A 108 17.64 0.64 -3.76
N PRO A 109 18.38 -0.50 -3.77
CA PRO A 109 18.95 -1.07 -4.99
C PRO A 109 17.91 -1.72 -5.93
N THR A 110 16.63 -1.76 -5.55
CA THR A 110 15.56 -2.45 -6.30
C THR A 110 14.59 -1.51 -7.01
N ASN A 111 14.89 -0.21 -7.10
CA ASN A 111 14.05 0.81 -7.75
C ASN A 111 14.00 0.76 -9.29
N VAL A 112 14.10 -0.42 -9.91
CA VAL A 112 14.00 -0.61 -11.38
C VAL A 112 12.84 -1.53 -11.71
#